data_AF-A0A358D210-F1
#
_entry.id   AF-A0A358D210-F1
#
_cell.length_a   1.000
_cell.length_b   1.000
_cell.length_c   1.000
_cell.angle_alpha   90.00
_cell.angle_beta   90.00
_cell.angle_gamma   90.00
#
_symmetry.space_group_name_H-M   'P 1'
#
loop_
_entity.id
_entity.type
_entity.pdbx_description
1 polymer ?
#
loop_
_entity_poly.entity_id
_entity_poly.type
_entity_poly.pdbx_seq_one_letter_code
_entity_poly.pdbx_strand_id
1 'polypeptide(L)'
;MAGENLASTVLTSMGRGSGVDVIKLARDLTDVTKLPREERLNKAKEASEAEISAHAVLKYNVQLLIDQFNGLNDASELATPAATSSGANQVSITATDGTAQSGLSTIHVDSLATSQRNLSDTYSSKTQSINGGSAFQIDITLDSTGATTAVAIDAGNDTPQGVISAINAANLGITASLLTLGTDGDEFQILLEGETGAANSYTVATNINSNSDLGFHSGDNTSGSAPKDYQEASNAAFTFNGVAMERASNTINDVVTGVTLSLNAVHSNN
;
A
#
# COMPACT_ATOMS: atom_id res chain seq x y z
N MET A 1 -39.02 27.01 -97.18
CA MET A 1 -39.87 25.92 -97.70
C MET A 1 -39.01 25.00 -98.54
N ALA A 2 -38.93 23.71 -98.25
CA ALA A 2 -39.62 23.04 -97.15
C ALA A 2 -38.96 21.66 -96.95
N GLY A 3 -37.95 21.48 -96.11
CA GLY A 3 -37.41 22.36 -95.08
C GLY A 3 -37.59 21.71 -93.71
N GLU A 4 -36.85 20.64 -93.43
CA GLU A 4 -36.50 20.10 -92.11
C GLU A 4 -35.71 18.77 -92.27
N ASN A 5 -34.73 18.53 -91.40
CA ASN A 5 -34.16 17.22 -91.02
C ASN A 5 -33.08 16.47 -91.85
N LEU A 6 -32.23 17.16 -92.63
CA LEU A 6 -30.94 16.57 -93.06
C LEU A 6 -29.80 16.74 -92.03
N ALA A 7 -29.89 17.74 -91.14
CA ALA A 7 -28.86 17.99 -90.12
C ALA A 7 -28.89 16.99 -88.94
N SER A 8 -30.05 16.43 -88.59
CA SER A 8 -30.20 15.45 -87.49
C SER A 8 -29.66 14.06 -87.87
N THR A 9 -29.84 13.67 -89.13
CA THR A 9 -29.39 12.37 -89.66
C THR A 9 -27.87 12.31 -89.85
N VAL A 10 -27.21 13.44 -90.13
CA VAL A 10 -25.75 13.52 -90.20
C VAL A 10 -25.10 13.55 -88.81
N LEU A 11 -25.74 14.16 -87.80
CA LEU A 11 -25.17 14.16 -86.43
C LEU A 11 -25.22 12.79 -85.75
N THR A 12 -26.20 11.95 -86.09
CA THR A 12 -26.35 10.60 -85.50
C THR A 12 -25.51 9.55 -86.24
N SER A 13 -25.18 9.77 -87.52
CA SER A 13 -24.46 8.80 -88.37
C SER A 13 -22.94 8.95 -88.39
N MET A 14 -22.37 10.00 -87.78
CA MET A 14 -20.92 10.17 -87.63
C MET A 14 -20.38 9.79 -86.24
N GLY A 15 -21.25 9.42 -85.29
CA GLY A 15 -20.88 9.12 -83.90
C GLY A 15 -21.00 7.65 -83.47
N ARG A 16 -21.37 6.73 -84.37
CA ARG A 16 -21.60 5.30 -84.07
C ARG A 16 -20.99 4.44 -85.16
N GLY A 17 -19.70 4.14 -85.09
CA GLY A 17 -19.07 3.38 -86.19
C GLY A 17 -17.65 2.88 -86.06
N SER A 18 -16.94 3.07 -84.93
CA SER A 18 -15.63 2.44 -84.72
C SER A 18 -15.65 1.26 -83.74
N GLY A 19 -16.77 0.99 -83.03
CA GLY A 19 -16.80 -0.02 -81.96
C GLY A 19 -15.86 0.28 -80.77
N VAL A 20 -15.05 1.32 -80.91
CA VAL A 20 -14.13 1.85 -79.91
C VAL A 20 -14.91 2.92 -79.16
N ASP A 21 -15.45 2.51 -78.02
CA ASP A 21 -15.87 3.43 -76.99
C ASP A 21 -14.61 4.18 -76.53
N VAL A 22 -14.44 5.42 -76.99
CA VAL A 22 -13.26 6.25 -76.72
C VAL A 22 -13.06 6.49 -75.22
N ILE A 23 -14.13 6.47 -74.43
CA ILE A 23 -14.06 6.56 -72.98
C ILE A 23 -13.54 5.23 -72.42
N LYS A 24 -14.02 4.09 -72.94
CA LYS A 24 -13.50 2.76 -72.60
C LYS A 24 -12.04 2.59 -73.00
N LEU A 25 -11.63 2.99 -74.21
CA LEU A 25 -10.24 2.92 -74.66
C LEU A 25 -9.32 3.85 -73.85
N ALA A 26 -9.78 5.07 -73.52
CA ALA A 26 -9.02 5.97 -72.66
C ALA A 26 -8.86 5.38 -71.24
N ARG A 27 -9.90 4.71 -70.71
CA ARG A 27 -9.81 3.97 -69.44
C ARG A 27 -8.87 2.77 -69.56
N ASP A 28 -9.02 1.93 -70.58
CA ASP A 28 -8.18 0.76 -70.83
C ASP A 28 -6.69 1.16 -70.97
N LEU A 29 -6.37 2.25 -71.69
CA LEU A 29 -5.00 2.78 -71.79
C LEU A 29 -4.50 3.37 -70.47
N THR A 30 -5.38 4.03 -69.71
CA THR A 30 -5.03 4.54 -68.38
C THR A 30 -4.78 3.38 -67.41
N ASP A 31 -5.59 2.33 -67.45
CA ASP A 31 -5.47 1.16 -66.60
C ASP A 31 -4.22 0.34 -66.96
N VAL A 32 -3.94 0.14 -68.25
CA VAL A 32 -2.70 -0.52 -68.73
C VAL A 32 -1.43 0.24 -68.29
N THR A 33 -1.50 1.56 -68.12
CA THR A 33 -0.36 2.36 -67.65
C THR A 33 -0.31 2.52 -66.12
N LYS A 34 -1.45 2.49 -65.45
CA LYS A 34 -1.59 2.65 -63.99
C LYS A 34 -1.36 1.36 -63.23
N LEU A 35 -1.94 0.25 -63.70
CA LEU A 35 -1.91 -1.06 -63.03
C LEU A 35 -0.48 -1.55 -62.74
N PRO A 36 0.49 -1.52 -63.68
CA PRO A 36 1.85 -1.98 -63.39
C PRO A 36 2.58 -1.11 -62.36
N ARG A 37 2.26 0.20 -62.31
CA ARG A 37 2.83 1.12 -61.31
C ARG A 37 2.24 0.87 -59.93
N GLU A 38 0.93 0.64 -59.85
CA GLU A 38 0.22 0.26 -58.62
C GLU A 38 0.73 -1.08 -58.09
N GLU A 39 0.87 -2.10 -58.93
CA GLU A 39 1.44 -3.40 -58.52
C GLU A 39 2.85 -3.28 -57.97
N ARG A 40 3.71 -2.47 -58.60
CA ARG A 40 5.08 -2.23 -58.10
C ARG A 40 5.07 -1.50 -56.75
N LEU A 41 4.19 -0.52 -56.57
CA LEU A 41 4.01 0.19 -55.32
C LEU A 41 3.47 -0.73 -54.22
N ASN A 42 2.48 -1.57 -54.54
CA ASN A 42 1.92 -2.54 -53.59
C ASN A 42 2.98 -3.56 -53.18
N LYS A 43 3.78 -4.09 -54.11
CA LYS A 43 4.92 -4.97 -53.78
C LYS A 43 5.95 -4.29 -52.89
N ALA A 44 6.28 -3.02 -53.15
CA ALA A 44 7.20 -2.26 -52.31
C ALA A 44 6.63 -2.01 -50.89
N LYS A 45 5.32 -1.76 -50.80
CA LYS A 45 4.59 -1.61 -49.54
C LYS A 45 4.59 -2.93 -48.75
N GLU A 46 4.23 -4.04 -49.38
CA GLU A 46 4.26 -5.38 -48.76
C GLU A 46 5.67 -5.75 -48.27
N ALA A 47 6.70 -5.47 -49.07
CA ALA A 47 8.10 -5.69 -48.66
C ALA A 47 8.49 -4.84 -47.44
N SER A 48 8.10 -3.56 -47.43
CA SER A 48 8.36 -2.66 -46.29
C SER A 48 7.58 -3.08 -45.03
N GLU A 49 6.33 -3.51 -45.17
CA GLU A 49 5.51 -4.03 -44.06
C GLU A 49 6.09 -5.32 -43.47
N ALA A 50 6.65 -6.19 -44.32
CA ALA A 50 7.37 -7.38 -43.88
C ALA A 50 8.66 -7.03 -43.13
N GLU A 51 9.46 -6.08 -43.61
CA GLU A 51 10.64 -5.57 -42.90
C GLU A 51 10.28 -4.94 -41.56
N ILE A 52 9.25 -4.09 -41.50
CA ILE A 52 8.76 -3.49 -40.26
C ILE A 52 8.35 -4.57 -39.26
N SER A 53 7.64 -5.60 -39.72
CA SER A 53 7.21 -6.72 -38.87
C SER A 53 8.41 -7.51 -38.33
N ALA A 54 9.41 -7.78 -39.16
CA ALA A 54 10.65 -8.43 -38.73
C ALA A 54 11.42 -7.60 -37.71
N HIS A 55 11.53 -6.28 -37.93
CA HIS A 55 12.14 -5.36 -36.96
C HIS A 55 11.34 -5.24 -35.65
N ALA A 56 10.00 -5.30 -35.72
CA ALA A 56 9.15 -5.29 -34.53
C ALA A 56 9.37 -6.55 -33.68
N VAL A 57 9.48 -7.73 -34.30
CA VAL A 57 9.81 -8.97 -33.61
C VAL A 57 11.21 -8.90 -32.98
N LEU A 58 12.20 -8.40 -33.72
CA LEU A 58 13.56 -8.20 -33.18
C LEU A 58 13.54 -7.26 -31.96
N LYS A 59 12.88 -6.10 -32.08
CA LYS A 59 12.74 -5.13 -30.99
C LYS A 59 12.09 -5.77 -29.76
N TYR A 60 11.02 -6.53 -29.96
CA TYR A 60 10.33 -7.25 -28.88
C TYR A 60 11.27 -8.23 -28.17
N ASN A 61 12.03 -9.04 -28.91
CA ASN A 61 12.96 -10.00 -28.33
C ASN A 61 14.12 -9.31 -27.59
N VAL A 62 14.62 -8.18 -28.11
CA VAL A 62 15.65 -7.37 -27.43
C VAL A 62 15.09 -6.74 -26.15
N GLN A 63 13.85 -6.24 -26.18
CA GLN A 63 13.20 -5.72 -24.98
C GLN A 63 13.03 -6.80 -23.91
N LEU A 64 12.57 -7.99 -24.30
CA LEU A 64 12.45 -9.13 -23.39
C LEU A 64 13.81 -9.48 -22.77
N LEU A 65 14.90 -9.46 -23.55
CA LEU A 65 16.25 -9.69 -23.04
C LEU A 65 16.68 -8.60 -22.05
N ILE A 66 16.43 -7.33 -22.36
CA ILE A 66 16.70 -6.19 -21.45
C ILE A 66 15.94 -6.35 -20.14
N ASP A 67 14.66 -6.74 -20.20
CA ASP A 67 13.83 -6.92 -19.01
C ASP A 67 14.38 -8.05 -18.12
N GLN A 68 14.84 -9.16 -18.71
CA GLN A 68 15.50 -10.24 -17.98
C GLN A 68 16.83 -9.79 -17.35
N PHE A 69 17.65 -9.01 -18.08
CA PHE A 69 18.91 -8.47 -17.53
C PHE A 69 18.69 -7.44 -16.42
N ASN A 70 17.64 -6.63 -16.52
CA ASN A 70 17.27 -5.69 -15.46
C ASN A 70 16.85 -6.45 -14.18
N GLY A 71 16.17 -7.59 -14.32
CA GLY A 71 15.90 -8.48 -13.19
C GLY A 71 17.19 -9.03 -12.54
N LEU A 72 18.22 -9.34 -13.33
CA LEU A 72 19.52 -9.81 -12.83
C LEU A 72 20.43 -8.69 -12.29
N ASN A 73 20.20 -7.44 -12.66
CA ASN A 73 21.02 -6.30 -12.26
C ASN A 73 20.76 -5.87 -10.81
N ASP A 74 19.76 -6.43 -10.14
CA ASP A 74 19.61 -6.25 -8.70
C ASP A 74 20.68 -7.10 -7.98
N ALA A 75 21.87 -6.53 -7.83
CA ALA A 75 23.00 -7.16 -7.15
C ALA A 75 22.65 -7.64 -5.73
N SER A 76 21.60 -7.07 -5.12
CA SER A 76 21.01 -7.48 -3.85
C SER A 76 20.42 -8.89 -3.88
N GLU A 77 19.91 -9.35 -5.02
CA GLU A 77 19.27 -10.67 -5.17
C GLU A 77 20.28 -11.78 -5.51
N LEU A 78 21.42 -11.43 -6.12
CA LEU A 78 22.42 -12.43 -6.51
C LEU A 78 23.25 -12.91 -5.31
N ALA A 79 23.48 -12.05 -4.32
CA ALA A 79 23.95 -12.44 -3.02
C ALA A 79 22.73 -12.78 -2.16
N THR A 80 22.47 -14.07 -1.94
CA THR A 80 21.50 -14.54 -0.93
C THR A 80 22.25 -14.97 0.32
N PRO A 81 22.76 -14.04 1.14
CA PRO A 81 23.42 -14.42 2.38
C PRO A 81 22.43 -15.17 3.25
N ALA A 82 22.83 -16.37 3.68
CA ALA A 82 22.07 -17.14 4.63
C ALA A 82 22.52 -16.79 6.04
N ALA A 83 21.57 -16.37 6.87
CA ALA A 83 21.80 -16.18 8.29
C ALA A 83 20.90 -17.15 9.07
N THR A 84 21.43 -17.73 10.14
CA THR A 84 20.72 -18.67 11.01
C THR A 84 20.88 -18.26 12.47
N SER A 85 19.89 -18.61 13.28
CA SER A 85 19.91 -18.39 14.73
C SER A 85 19.96 -19.74 15.44
N SER A 86 20.87 -19.88 16.41
CA SER A 86 20.94 -21.05 17.29
C SER A 86 19.79 -21.10 18.31
N GLY A 87 19.10 -19.98 18.54
CA GLY A 87 17.99 -19.84 19.49
C GLY A 87 16.78 -19.18 18.84
N ALA A 88 16.25 -19.80 17.78
CA ALA A 88 15.16 -19.24 16.96
C ALA A 88 13.88 -18.87 17.75
N ASN A 89 13.66 -19.49 18.91
CA ASN A 89 12.54 -19.19 19.80
C ASN A 89 12.67 -17.82 20.49
N GLN A 90 13.90 -17.37 20.75
CA GLN A 90 14.17 -16.06 21.36
C GLN A 90 14.49 -15.01 20.31
N VAL A 91 15.33 -15.36 19.33
CA VAL A 91 15.74 -14.46 18.25
C VAL A 91 15.64 -15.21 16.93
N SER A 92 14.73 -14.80 16.06
CA SER A 92 14.64 -15.32 14.70
C SER A 92 15.19 -14.30 13.69
N ILE A 93 15.62 -14.80 12.54
CA ILE A 93 16.01 -13.96 11.40
C ILE A 93 14.81 -13.91 10.46
N THR A 94 14.35 -12.70 10.15
CA THR A 94 13.16 -12.48 9.33
C THR A 94 13.52 -12.14 7.90
N ALA A 95 14.65 -11.46 7.69
CA ALA A 95 15.14 -11.12 6.36
C ALA A 95 16.67 -10.94 6.35
N THR A 96 17.24 -11.13 5.17
CA THR A 96 18.63 -10.81 4.83
C THR A 96 18.64 -10.10 3.48
N ASP A 97 19.49 -9.08 3.31
CA ASP A 97 19.73 -8.44 2.02
C ASP A 97 21.16 -8.71 1.53
N GLY A 98 21.46 -8.34 0.29
CA GLY A 98 22.76 -8.59 -0.34
C GLY A 98 23.97 -7.87 0.29
N THR A 99 23.76 -7.05 1.32
CA THR A 99 24.86 -6.38 2.07
C THR A 99 25.30 -7.15 3.30
N ALA A 100 24.62 -8.24 3.67
CA ALA A 100 24.96 -9.00 4.87
C ALA A 100 26.36 -9.63 4.78
N GLN A 101 27.15 -9.42 5.83
CA GLN A 101 28.52 -9.92 5.92
C GLN A 101 28.58 -11.28 6.62
N SER A 102 29.55 -12.12 6.24
CA SER A 102 29.80 -13.38 6.93
C SER A 102 30.39 -13.12 8.32
N GLY A 103 29.84 -13.77 9.33
CA GLY A 103 30.32 -13.66 10.71
C GLY A 103 29.43 -14.40 11.69
N LEU A 104 29.87 -14.42 12.95
CA LEU A 104 29.09 -14.88 14.08
C LEU A 104 28.80 -13.69 14.99
N SER A 105 27.57 -13.60 15.46
CA SER A 105 27.15 -12.61 16.44
C SER A 105 26.46 -13.31 17.60
N THR A 106 26.69 -12.80 18.80
CA THR A 106 26.05 -13.27 20.03
C THR A 106 24.99 -12.27 20.44
N ILE A 107 23.78 -12.75 20.69
CA ILE A 107 22.64 -11.93 21.10
C ILE A 107 22.02 -12.55 22.32
N HIS A 108 21.80 -11.76 23.36
CA HIS A 108 21.05 -12.15 24.55
C HIS A 108 19.94 -11.12 24.78
N VAL A 109 18.70 -11.59 24.94
CA VAL A 109 17.51 -10.74 25.07
C VAL A 109 17.10 -10.67 26.52
N ASP A 110 17.20 -9.48 27.12
CA ASP A 110 16.87 -9.22 28.52
C ASP A 110 15.38 -8.88 28.70
N SER A 111 14.83 -8.03 27.82
CA SER A 111 13.42 -7.67 27.79
C SER A 111 12.94 -7.42 26.36
N LEU A 112 11.63 -7.61 26.13
CA LEU A 112 10.99 -7.27 24.86
C LEU A 112 10.44 -5.84 24.90
N ALA A 113 10.35 -5.22 23.73
CA ALA A 113 9.61 -3.98 23.57
C ALA A 113 8.12 -4.25 23.76
N THR A 114 7.46 -3.39 24.53
CA THR A 114 6.03 -3.48 24.82
C THR A 114 5.32 -2.20 24.40
N SER A 115 4.06 -2.35 23.97
CA SER A 115 3.12 -1.24 23.75
C SER A 115 2.42 -0.89 25.05
N GLN A 116 2.13 0.40 25.24
CA GLN A 116 1.26 0.82 26.34
C GLN A 116 -0.18 0.41 26.06
N ARG A 117 -0.85 -0.14 27.08
CA ARG A 117 -2.25 -0.58 27.00
C ARG A 117 -3.09 -0.06 28.16
N ASN A 118 -4.22 0.55 27.81
CA ASN A 118 -5.17 1.11 28.76
C ASN A 118 -6.53 0.47 28.55
N LEU A 119 -7.18 0.11 29.66
CA LEU A 119 -8.55 -0.38 29.65
C LEU A 119 -9.49 0.72 30.13
N SER A 120 -10.63 0.86 29.46
CA SER A 120 -11.73 1.68 29.94
C SER A 120 -12.45 1.04 31.13
N ASP A 121 -13.41 1.77 31.68
CA ASP A 121 -14.47 1.21 32.50
C ASP A 121 -15.36 0.24 31.69
N THR A 122 -16.14 -0.56 32.41
CA THR A 122 -17.00 -1.59 31.82
C THR A 122 -18.34 -1.01 31.37
N TYR A 123 -18.76 -1.37 30.17
CA TYR A 123 -20.06 -1.03 29.57
C TYR A 123 -20.93 -2.27 29.41
N SER A 124 -22.25 -2.10 29.50
CA SER A 124 -23.24 -3.18 29.36
C SER A 124 -23.67 -3.45 27.91
N SER A 125 -23.29 -2.59 26.96
CA SER A 125 -23.50 -2.82 25.53
C SER A 125 -22.57 -1.95 24.66
N LYS A 126 -22.37 -2.34 23.39
CA LYS A 126 -21.57 -1.58 22.41
C LYS A 126 -22.15 -0.21 22.07
N THR A 127 -23.45 -0.01 22.32
CA THR A 127 -24.23 1.19 22.01
C THR A 127 -24.72 1.90 23.27
N GLN A 128 -24.18 1.55 24.44
CA GLN A 128 -24.51 2.24 25.68
C GLN A 128 -24.16 3.73 25.52
N SER A 129 -25.11 4.60 25.84
CA SER A 129 -24.85 6.03 25.88
C SER A 129 -23.87 6.35 27.00
N ILE A 130 -22.76 6.97 26.64
CA ILE A 130 -21.66 7.36 27.52
C ILE A 130 -21.92 8.76 28.10
N ASN A 131 -22.50 9.67 27.30
CA ASN A 131 -22.67 11.07 27.67
C ASN A 131 -24.10 11.57 27.46
N GLY A 132 -25.09 10.70 27.68
CA GLY A 132 -26.52 11.03 27.57
C GLY A 132 -26.94 11.53 26.17
N GLY A 133 -26.25 11.09 25.11
CA GLY A 133 -26.48 11.52 23.73
C GLY A 133 -25.66 12.75 23.31
N SER A 134 -24.95 13.39 24.25
CA SER A 134 -24.24 14.64 24.01
C SER A 134 -22.84 14.41 23.45
N ALA A 135 -22.36 15.37 22.64
CA ALA A 135 -20.99 15.36 22.14
C ALA A 135 -19.99 15.51 23.31
N PHE A 136 -18.80 14.93 23.15
CA PHE A 136 -17.67 15.12 24.05
C PHE A 136 -16.35 14.96 23.29
N GLN A 137 -15.24 15.10 24.00
CA GLN A 137 -13.89 15.04 23.45
C GLN A 137 -13.00 14.16 24.32
N ILE A 138 -12.08 13.49 23.64
CA ILE A 138 -10.97 12.74 24.23
C ILE A 138 -9.69 13.43 23.79
N ASP A 139 -8.91 13.92 24.74
CA ASP A 139 -7.60 14.50 24.51
C ASP A 139 -6.54 13.43 24.69
N ILE A 140 -5.78 13.16 23.63
CA ILE A 140 -4.69 12.20 23.63
C ILE A 140 -3.38 12.97 23.51
N THR A 141 -2.49 12.81 24.48
CA THR A 141 -1.15 13.41 24.44
C THR A 141 -0.10 12.32 24.27
N LEU A 142 0.69 12.43 23.20
CA LEU A 142 1.78 11.50 22.92
C LEU A 142 3.09 12.01 23.53
N ASP A 143 3.77 11.20 24.34
CA ASP A 143 5.01 11.61 25.01
C ASP A 143 6.16 11.83 24.02
N SER A 144 6.18 11.06 22.92
CA SER A 144 7.19 11.18 21.85
C SER A 144 7.26 12.58 21.22
N THR A 145 6.13 13.29 21.18
CA THR A 145 6.02 14.61 20.55
C THR A 145 5.65 15.72 21.54
N GLY A 146 5.09 15.37 22.69
CA GLY A 146 4.43 16.29 23.62
C GLY A 146 3.16 16.93 23.06
N ALA A 147 2.65 16.48 21.91
CA ALA A 147 1.49 17.06 21.25
C ALA A 147 0.20 16.43 21.78
N THR A 148 -0.75 17.29 22.15
CA THR A 148 -2.12 16.89 22.48
C THR A 148 -3.01 17.00 21.26
N THR A 149 -3.70 15.93 20.92
CA THR A 149 -4.73 15.89 19.88
C THR A 149 -6.10 15.65 20.48
N ALA A 150 -7.01 16.54 20.13
CA ALA A 150 -8.41 16.50 20.50
C ALA A 150 -9.19 15.61 19.53
N VAL A 151 -9.69 14.47 20.02
CA VAL A 151 -10.55 13.54 19.28
C VAL A 151 -12.01 13.84 19.64
N ALA A 152 -12.76 14.37 18.68
CA ALA A 152 -14.17 14.71 18.88
C ALA A 152 -15.08 13.47 18.74
N ILE A 153 -15.99 13.32 19.70
CA ILE A 153 -17.10 12.36 19.64
C ILE A 153 -18.38 13.18 19.45
N ASP A 154 -18.96 13.09 18.25
CA ASP A 154 -20.17 13.84 17.92
C ASP A 154 -21.39 13.37 18.72
N ALA A 155 -22.38 14.26 18.87
CA ALA A 155 -23.65 13.92 19.49
C ALA A 155 -24.34 12.76 18.73
N GLY A 156 -24.87 11.79 19.48
CA GLY A 156 -25.42 10.54 18.93
C GLY A 156 -24.38 9.47 18.59
N ASN A 157 -23.08 9.79 18.65
CA ASN A 157 -21.98 8.82 18.55
C ASN A 157 -21.34 8.54 19.93
N ASP A 158 -21.98 8.93 21.03
CA ASP A 158 -21.51 8.78 22.40
C ASP A 158 -21.62 7.34 22.90
N THR A 159 -21.03 6.40 22.18
CA THR A 159 -21.07 4.96 22.47
C THR A 159 -19.67 4.37 22.45
N PRO A 160 -19.43 3.20 23.08
CA PRO A 160 -18.14 2.53 22.99
C PRO A 160 -17.67 2.31 21.55
N GLN A 161 -18.60 1.94 20.65
CA GLN A 161 -18.30 1.81 19.23
C GLN A 161 -17.94 3.15 18.56
N GLY A 162 -18.62 4.24 18.95
CA GLY A 162 -18.33 5.58 18.45
C GLY A 162 -16.94 6.08 18.88
N VAL A 163 -16.57 5.84 20.16
CA VAL A 163 -15.24 6.14 20.69
C VAL A 163 -14.15 5.41 19.91
N ILE A 164 -14.30 4.10 19.71
CA ILE A 164 -13.36 3.29 18.93
C ILE A 164 -13.19 3.85 17.52
N SER A 165 -14.32 4.15 16.86
CA SER A 165 -14.31 4.63 15.48
C SER A 165 -13.60 5.99 15.37
N ALA A 166 -13.84 6.89 16.32
CA ALA A 166 -13.22 8.21 16.34
C ALA A 166 -11.71 8.16 16.62
N ILE A 167 -11.26 7.34 17.59
CA ILE A 167 -9.83 7.19 17.90
C ILE A 167 -9.08 6.59 16.70
N ASN A 168 -9.62 5.51 16.11
CA ASN A 168 -8.99 4.88 14.94
C ASN A 168 -8.98 5.79 13.72
N ALA A 169 -10.00 6.63 13.54
CA ALA A 169 -10.03 7.62 12.46
C ALA A 169 -9.03 8.78 12.67
N ALA A 170 -8.65 9.08 13.90
CA ALA A 170 -7.66 10.11 14.21
C ALA A 170 -6.22 9.71 13.81
N ASN A 171 -5.95 8.41 13.64
CA ASN A 171 -4.68 7.87 13.15
C ASN A 171 -3.45 8.39 13.91
N LEU A 172 -3.50 8.32 15.24
CA LEU A 172 -2.47 8.88 16.14
C LEU A 172 -1.39 7.86 16.56
N GLY A 173 -1.31 6.70 15.91
CA GLY A 173 -0.47 5.60 16.37
C GLY A 173 -1.04 4.85 17.59
N ILE A 174 -2.30 5.10 17.93
CA ILE A 174 -3.05 4.38 18.97
C ILE A 174 -4.24 3.70 18.30
N THR A 175 -4.40 2.41 18.59
CA THR A 175 -5.52 1.59 18.12
C THR A 175 -6.50 1.36 19.26
N ALA A 176 -7.78 1.63 19.00
CA ALA A 176 -8.87 1.31 19.90
C ALA A 176 -9.58 0.03 19.44
N SER A 177 -9.89 -0.86 20.38
CA SER A 177 -10.64 -2.10 20.13
C SER A 177 -11.64 -2.37 21.25
N LEU A 178 -12.70 -3.13 20.95
CA LEU A 178 -13.68 -3.53 21.96
C LEU A 178 -13.40 -4.96 22.43
N LEU A 179 -13.17 -5.12 23.72
CA LEU A 179 -13.09 -6.41 24.39
C LEU A 179 -14.46 -6.79 24.95
N THR A 180 -14.80 -8.07 24.86
CA THR A 180 -15.94 -8.67 25.55
C THR A 180 -15.41 -9.53 26.70
N LEU A 181 -15.75 -9.18 27.94
CA LEU A 181 -15.17 -9.79 29.14
C LEU A 181 -16.00 -10.98 29.66
N GLY A 182 -17.32 -10.93 29.54
CA GLY A 182 -18.23 -11.97 30.04
C GLY A 182 -18.46 -13.11 29.05
N THR A 183 -18.63 -14.34 29.56
CA THR A 183 -19.09 -15.49 28.76
C THR A 183 -20.48 -15.30 28.18
N ASP A 184 -21.28 -14.46 28.84
CA ASP A 184 -22.64 -14.12 28.43
C ASP A 184 -22.67 -13.02 27.36
N GLY A 185 -21.53 -12.37 27.10
CA GLY A 185 -21.39 -11.39 26.02
C GLY A 185 -21.88 -9.97 26.33
N ASP A 186 -22.19 -9.67 27.59
CA ASP A 186 -22.86 -8.42 28.00
C ASP A 186 -21.93 -7.38 28.63
N GLU A 187 -20.66 -7.72 28.88
CA GLU A 187 -19.67 -6.81 29.47
C GLU A 187 -18.61 -6.43 28.43
N PHE A 188 -18.44 -5.13 28.20
CA PHE A 188 -17.54 -4.58 27.20
C PHE A 188 -16.55 -3.60 27.80
N GLN A 189 -15.30 -3.64 27.33
CA GLN A 189 -14.30 -2.61 27.63
C GLN A 189 -13.62 -2.17 26.35
N ILE A 190 -13.17 -0.93 26.31
CA ILE A 190 -12.34 -0.39 25.25
C ILE A 190 -10.89 -0.62 25.65
N LEU A 191 -10.14 -1.29 24.81
CA LEU A 191 -8.68 -1.40 24.90
C LEU A 191 -8.06 -0.38 23.96
N LEU A 192 -7.25 0.51 24.52
CA LEU A 192 -6.35 1.36 23.76
C LEU A 192 -4.97 0.71 23.75
N GLU A 193 -4.34 0.65 22.60
CA GLU A 193 -2.99 0.11 22.41
C GLU A 193 -2.16 1.07 21.55
N GLY A 194 -1.02 1.52 22.07
CA GLY A 194 -0.06 2.36 21.35
C GLY A 194 1.01 1.57 20.59
N GLU A 195 1.98 2.27 20.02
CA GLU A 195 3.18 1.64 19.46
C GLU A 195 4.12 1.12 20.56
N THR A 196 5.00 0.18 20.22
CA THR A 196 6.00 -0.33 21.18
C THR A 196 7.10 0.69 21.45
N GLY A 197 7.74 0.60 22.61
CA GLY A 197 8.91 1.42 22.96
C GLY A 197 8.56 2.57 23.91
N ALA A 198 9.47 2.85 24.84
CA ALA A 198 9.21 3.73 25.99
C ALA A 198 8.78 5.16 25.60
N ALA A 199 9.27 5.66 24.46
CA ALA A 199 8.91 6.99 23.96
C ALA A 199 7.48 7.07 23.40
N ASN A 200 6.86 5.94 23.07
CA ASN A 200 5.51 5.86 22.50
C ASN A 200 4.41 5.75 23.56
N SER A 201 4.74 6.13 24.79
CA SER A 201 3.76 6.28 25.86
C SER A 201 2.81 7.44 25.56
N TYR A 202 1.59 7.38 26.12
CA TYR A 202 0.55 8.36 25.93
C TYR A 202 -0.29 8.55 27.19
N THR A 203 -0.91 9.72 27.27
CA THR A 203 -1.95 10.02 28.27
C THR A 203 -3.27 10.30 27.57
N VAL A 204 -4.35 9.92 28.23
CA VAL A 204 -5.73 10.16 27.78
C VAL A 204 -6.41 11.02 28.82
N ALA A 205 -7.22 11.97 28.38
CA ALA A 205 -8.12 12.74 29.22
C ALA A 205 -9.45 12.94 28.48
N THR A 206 -10.54 13.13 29.21
CA THR A 206 -11.85 13.39 28.59
C THR A 206 -12.55 14.56 29.24
N ASN A 207 -13.39 15.26 28.47
CA ASN A 207 -14.17 16.39 28.97
C ASN A 207 -15.65 16.05 29.21
N ILE A 208 -15.96 14.77 29.41
CA ILE A 208 -17.32 14.29 29.65
C ILE A 208 -17.90 15.01 30.88
N ASN A 209 -19.06 15.64 30.70
CA ASN A 209 -19.75 16.32 31.78
C ASN A 209 -20.37 15.29 32.73
N SER A 210 -20.13 15.46 34.03
CA SER A 210 -20.65 14.71 35.19
C SER A 210 -19.80 13.53 35.68
N ASN A 211 -18.72 13.79 36.43
CA ASN A 211 -17.99 12.81 37.28
C ASN A 211 -17.67 11.44 36.64
N SER A 212 -17.76 11.31 35.32
CA SER A 212 -17.75 10.06 34.58
C SER A 212 -16.51 10.11 33.70
N ASP A 213 -15.51 9.42 34.19
CA ASP A 213 -14.34 9.05 33.46
C ASP A 213 -14.69 7.92 32.47
N LEU A 214 -13.97 7.80 31.36
CA LEU A 214 -13.99 6.58 30.55
C LEU A 214 -13.18 5.44 31.17
N GLY A 215 -12.43 5.69 32.25
CA GLY A 215 -11.69 4.71 33.03
C GLY A 215 -10.24 4.48 32.60
N PHE A 216 -9.70 5.29 31.68
CA PHE A 216 -8.37 5.11 31.11
C PHE A 216 -7.21 5.54 32.04
N HIS A 217 -7.51 6.10 33.21
CA HIS A 217 -6.55 6.67 34.17
C HIS A 217 -6.63 5.99 35.54
N SER A 218 -5.52 5.98 36.27
CA SER A 218 -5.45 5.37 37.61
C SER A 218 -5.97 6.30 38.73
N GLY A 219 -6.41 7.51 38.38
CA GLY A 219 -6.85 8.57 39.29
C GLY A 219 -7.86 9.52 38.62
N ASP A 220 -7.93 10.77 39.06
CA ASP A 220 -8.90 11.74 38.52
C ASP A 220 -8.71 11.97 37.01
N ASN A 221 -9.80 12.15 36.28
CA ASN A 221 -9.82 12.41 34.84
C ASN A 221 -9.34 13.84 34.52
N THR A 222 -8.03 14.04 34.49
CA THR A 222 -7.39 15.32 34.15
C THR A 222 -6.25 15.11 33.16
N SER A 223 -5.98 16.12 32.33
CA SER A 223 -4.83 16.10 31.42
C SER A 223 -3.53 15.93 32.22
N GLY A 224 -2.74 14.91 31.86
CA GLY A 224 -1.50 14.54 32.57
C GLY A 224 -1.67 13.59 33.76
N SER A 225 -2.88 13.07 34.02
CA SER A 225 -3.08 12.00 34.98
C SER A 225 -2.33 10.72 34.58
N ALA A 226 -1.81 10.01 35.58
CA ALA A 226 -1.17 8.72 35.36
C ALA A 226 -2.17 7.74 34.71
N PRO A 227 -1.78 7.04 33.64
CA PRO A 227 -2.69 6.16 32.95
C PRO A 227 -2.99 4.92 33.82
N LYS A 228 -4.13 4.26 33.57
CA LYS A 228 -4.46 2.95 34.17
C LYS A 228 -3.82 1.87 33.32
N ASP A 229 -2.51 1.80 33.39
CA ASP A 229 -1.75 0.92 32.52
C ASP A 229 -1.96 -0.54 32.91
N TYR A 230 -2.62 -1.27 32.02
CA TYR A 230 -2.58 -2.73 32.04
C TYR A 230 -1.19 -3.22 31.63
N GLN A 231 -0.52 -2.44 30.78
CA GLN A 231 0.84 -2.69 30.33
C GLN A 231 1.50 -1.35 29.99
N GLU A 232 2.72 -1.15 30.50
CA GLU A 232 3.56 0.03 30.18
C GLU A 232 4.26 -0.15 28.84
N ALA A 233 4.54 0.95 28.13
CA ALA A 233 5.43 0.92 26.98
C ALA A 233 6.90 0.85 27.44
N SER A 234 7.66 -0.10 26.90
CA SER A 234 9.09 -0.23 27.17
C SER A 234 9.87 -0.56 25.91
N ASN A 235 11.15 -0.20 25.89
CA ASN A 235 12.08 -0.65 24.86
C ASN A 235 12.41 -2.13 25.04
N ALA A 236 12.78 -2.80 23.94
CA ALA A 236 13.52 -4.05 24.00
C ALA A 236 14.92 -3.75 24.50
N ALA A 237 15.38 -4.48 25.50
CA ALA A 237 16.76 -4.45 25.98
C ALA A 237 17.42 -5.79 25.66
N PHE A 238 18.61 -5.73 25.06
CA PHE A 238 19.38 -6.91 24.69
C PHE A 238 20.87 -6.57 24.64
N THR A 239 21.72 -7.58 24.66
CA THR A 239 23.15 -7.43 24.40
C THR A 239 23.51 -7.98 23.03
N PHE A 240 24.35 -7.24 22.30
CA PHE A 240 24.94 -7.66 21.03
C PHE A 240 26.46 -7.71 21.19
N ASN A 241 27.06 -8.89 21.05
CA ASN A 241 28.50 -9.10 21.26
C ASN A 241 29.01 -8.51 22.59
N GLY A 242 28.20 -8.63 23.65
CA GLY A 242 28.48 -8.12 24.99
C GLY A 242 28.20 -6.63 25.20
N VAL A 243 27.71 -5.90 24.20
CA VAL A 243 27.34 -4.49 24.30
C VAL A 243 25.84 -4.38 24.53
N ALA A 244 25.43 -3.67 25.59
CA ALA A 244 24.02 -3.42 25.87
C ALA A 244 23.40 -2.46 24.85
N MET A 245 22.22 -2.80 24.36
CA MET A 245 21.47 -2.10 23.32
C MET A 245 20.01 -1.99 23.72
N GLU A 246 19.37 -0.88 23.33
CA GLU A 246 17.93 -0.69 23.46
C GLU A 246 17.30 -0.32 22.13
N ARG A 247 16.10 -0.83 21.85
CA ARG A 247 15.33 -0.50 20.65
C ARG A 247 13.84 -0.38 20.98
N ALA A 248 13.15 0.53 20.31
CA ALA A 248 11.71 0.74 20.50
C ALA A 248 10.86 -0.42 19.93
N SER A 249 11.42 -1.25 19.05
CA SER A 249 10.71 -2.37 18.40
C SER A 249 11.39 -3.70 18.72
N ASN A 250 10.63 -4.79 18.60
CA ASN A 250 11.16 -6.16 18.60
C ASN A 250 11.70 -6.57 17.23
N THR A 251 11.50 -5.77 16.18
CA THR A 251 12.11 -5.98 14.85
C THR A 251 13.35 -5.10 14.74
N ILE A 252 14.53 -5.72 14.65
CA ILE A 252 15.83 -5.04 14.69
C ILE A 252 16.52 -5.19 13.33
N ASN A 253 16.80 -4.08 12.65
CA ASN A 253 17.42 -4.06 11.31
C ASN A 253 18.71 -3.23 11.24
N ASP A 254 19.18 -2.71 12.36
CA ASP A 254 20.29 -1.74 12.42
C ASP A 254 21.48 -2.25 13.24
N VAL A 255 21.40 -3.45 13.82
CA VAL A 255 22.46 -4.04 14.66
C VAL A 255 23.40 -4.93 13.85
N VAL A 256 22.87 -5.72 12.92
CA VAL A 256 23.64 -6.56 12.01
C VAL A 256 23.40 -6.07 10.60
N THR A 257 24.44 -5.56 9.94
CA THR A 257 24.33 -5.04 8.57
C THR A 257 23.71 -6.10 7.66
N GLY A 258 22.67 -5.70 6.92
CA GLY A 258 21.97 -6.55 5.97
C GLY A 258 21.14 -7.68 6.57
N VAL A 259 20.89 -7.68 7.89
CA VAL A 259 20.09 -8.71 8.56
C VAL A 259 19.00 -8.06 9.41
N THR A 260 17.76 -8.53 9.23
CA THR A 260 16.63 -8.18 10.11
C THR A 260 16.35 -9.33 11.07
N LEU A 261 16.28 -8.99 12.35
CA LEU A 261 16.07 -9.89 13.47
C LEU A 261 14.69 -9.62 14.10
N SER A 262 14.04 -10.65 14.63
CA SER A 262 12.85 -10.53 15.47
C SER A 262 13.14 -11.09 16.86
N LEU A 263 12.90 -10.27 17.89
CA LEU A 263 12.98 -10.66 19.29
C LEU A 263 11.62 -11.22 19.71
N ASN A 264 11.58 -12.51 20.00
CA ASN A 264 10.34 -13.26 20.21
C ASN A 264 10.12 -13.65 21.68
N ALA A 265 11.22 -13.81 22.43
CA ALA A 265 11.19 -14.17 23.85
C ALA A 265 12.46 -13.71 24.56
N VAL A 266 12.35 -13.48 25.87
CA VAL A 266 13.49 -13.24 26.74
C VAL A 266 14.31 -14.52 26.93
N HIS A 267 15.62 -14.38 27.10
CA HIS A 267 16.45 -15.48 27.53
C HIS A 267 16.30 -15.67 29.04
N SER A 268 16.33 -16.92 29.50
CA SER A 268 16.38 -17.19 30.94
C SER A 268 17.73 -16.71 31.48
N ASN A 269 17.68 -15.83 32.48
CA ASN A 269 18.85 -15.54 33.31
C ASN A 269 19.20 -16.82 34.07
N ASN A 270 20.39 -17.35 33.83
CA ASN A 270 20.93 -18.50 34.57
C ASN A 270 21.89 -18.00 35.65
#